data_AF-A0A2G4HE53-F1
#
_entry.id   AF-A0A2G4HE53-F1
#
_cell.length_a   1.000
_cell.length_b   1.000
_cell.length_c   1.000
_cell.angle_alpha   90.00
_cell.angle_beta   90.00
_cell.angle_gamma   90.00
#
_symmetry.space_group_name_H-M   'P 1'
#
loop_
_entity.id
_entity.type
_entity.pdbx_description
1 polymer ?
#
loop_
_entity_poly.entity_id
_entity_poly.type
_entity_poly.pdbx_seq_one_letter_code
_entity_poly.pdbx_strand_id
1 'polypeptide(L)'
;MEQRPFMDRNQLIGFALIGAILLGTSFWASTVEPSQPKNTAGSEEVKSASTPAAEAELDYALPAGDSSSPDQEFTLENDQVRYVISNKGAQIKSVELKEYKDWQGKPLMLVDGNQVLDGPSSAVPFAASSEGRSLSLSDNLGTVWTYELPAEGYGLGWSMSTLSKKDVVLTWRQAGIRHEKSQMNEATNTSIYYLENADMERGSLSDGSDDEESRENLGWVAHRQQYFSSILQAESGFVKADMQTRTPSDTLHSRLFESKLRMASVDGKVSAKGIWYHGPNQYQTLKDFNLNFDQVIPFGWGIFGWIGKYVVSPMFNWLDGYGLNYGIIILLMAALIKLALSPLTFKSYKSMAKMRVLKPEIDELNEKFKDAEPAKKQQETMALYQKAGVNPLGGCIPQLLSLPILIAMFRFFPISIELRQQGFLWADDLSSYDSILSLPFEIPFYGAHVSLFTLLMAISTFLYTKFNNTMTPTSGNSMMQQQMMIIQYLMPFMLLVWFNNYSSGLSYYYFISNVLTFGQQWVIKEFFLNETAIRAKIDETKAKGGSQSRFAKKMSEMLEVQKEAGNRKARRGK
;
A
#
# COMPACT_ATOMS: atom_id res chain seq x y z
N MET A 1 10.84 10.69 -29.26
CA MET A 1 10.42 11.25 -27.96
C MET A 1 8.98 11.71 -28.10
N GLU A 2 8.03 10.82 -27.82
CA GLU A 2 6.61 11.20 -27.74
C GLU A 2 6.24 11.43 -26.28
N GLN A 3 5.71 12.61 -25.99
CA GLN A 3 5.24 12.98 -24.65
C GLN A 3 3.94 12.21 -24.37
N ARG A 4 4.01 11.18 -23.53
CA ARG A 4 2.82 10.53 -22.98
C ARG A 4 2.09 11.51 -22.05
N PRO A 5 0.74 11.61 -22.13
CA PRO A 5 -0.02 12.48 -21.25
C PRO A 5 0.10 12.02 -19.79
N PHE A 6 0.15 12.98 -18.87
CA PHE A 6 0.29 12.82 -17.41
C PHE A 6 -0.83 11.98 -16.74
N MET A 7 -1.88 11.58 -17.48
CA MET A 7 -3.01 10.81 -16.96
C MET A 7 -3.64 9.98 -18.09
N ASP A 8 -3.90 8.70 -17.84
CA ASP A 8 -4.61 7.81 -18.78
C ASP A 8 -6.13 8.08 -18.77
N ARG A 9 -6.79 7.85 -19.90
CA ARG A 9 -8.23 8.07 -20.12
C ARG A 9 -9.09 7.31 -19.12
N ASN A 10 -8.66 6.12 -18.73
CA ASN A 10 -9.35 5.31 -17.72
C ASN A 10 -9.23 5.91 -16.31
N GLN A 11 -8.12 6.58 -15.99
CA GLN A 11 -7.93 7.30 -14.72
C GLN A 11 -8.78 8.57 -14.67
N LEU A 12 -8.91 9.29 -15.79
CA LEU A 12 -9.83 10.44 -15.93
C LEU A 12 -11.29 10.03 -15.69
N ILE A 13 -11.71 8.88 -16.24
CA ILE A 13 -13.05 8.32 -16.01
C ILE A 13 -13.21 7.91 -14.54
N GLY A 14 -12.19 7.30 -13.94
CA GLY A 14 -12.17 6.96 -12.50
C GLY A 14 -12.33 8.19 -11.59
N PHE A 15 -11.59 9.27 -11.85
CA PHE A 15 -11.74 10.53 -11.10
C PHE A 15 -13.09 11.20 -11.32
N ALA A 16 -13.65 11.12 -12.53
CA ALA A 16 -14.98 11.62 -12.82
C ALA A 16 -16.07 10.82 -12.09
N LEU A 17 -15.94 9.50 -11.99
CA LEU A 17 -16.85 8.62 -11.25
C LEU A 17 -16.74 8.83 -9.74
N ILE A 18 -15.53 8.93 -9.18
CA ILE A 18 -15.32 9.25 -7.77
C ILE A 18 -15.88 10.65 -7.46
N GLY A 19 -15.66 11.62 -8.33
CA GLY A 19 -16.28 12.95 -8.23
C GLY A 19 -17.81 12.89 -8.27
N ALA A 20 -18.39 12.06 -9.15
CA ALA A 20 -19.84 11.86 -9.25
C ALA A 20 -20.43 11.14 -8.04
N ILE A 21 -19.72 10.16 -7.46
CA ILE A 21 -20.11 9.47 -6.23
C ILE A 21 -20.03 10.40 -5.03
N LEU A 22 -18.97 11.21 -4.89
CA LEU A 22 -18.84 12.20 -3.81
C LEU A 22 -19.90 13.32 -3.91
N LEU A 23 -20.22 13.76 -5.14
CA LEU A 23 -21.31 14.71 -5.37
C LEU A 23 -22.69 14.07 -5.15
N GLY A 24 -22.87 12.80 -5.52
CA GLY A 24 -24.12 12.04 -5.35
C GLY A 24 -24.42 11.71 -3.89
N THR A 25 -23.40 11.35 -3.11
CA THR A 25 -23.52 11.10 -1.66
C THR A 25 -23.76 12.38 -0.87
N SER A 26 -23.13 13.50 -1.23
CA SER A 26 -23.51 14.82 -0.69
C SER A 26 -24.93 15.25 -1.05
N PHE A 27 -25.41 14.91 -2.25
CA PHE A 27 -26.79 15.17 -2.66
C PHE A 27 -27.78 14.30 -1.88
N TRP A 28 -27.51 13.01 -1.70
CA TRP A 28 -28.35 12.08 -0.93
C TRP A 28 -28.38 12.42 0.57
N ALA A 29 -27.23 12.73 1.17
CA ALA A 29 -27.12 13.13 2.58
C ALA A 29 -27.87 14.45 2.89
N SER A 30 -28.08 15.31 1.89
CA SER A 30 -28.86 16.55 2.05
C SER A 30 -30.38 16.36 2.01
N THR A 31 -30.86 15.15 1.68
CA THR A 31 -32.31 14.84 1.57
C THR A 31 -32.89 14.06 2.75
N VAL A 32 -32.06 13.72 3.74
CA VAL A 32 -32.50 12.95 4.92
C VAL A 32 -32.72 13.91 6.09
N GLU A 33 -33.98 14.22 6.42
CA GLU A 33 -34.32 14.85 7.70
C GLU A 33 -34.17 13.83 8.85
N PRO A 34 -33.64 14.23 10.01
CA PRO A 34 -33.44 13.32 11.13
C PRO A 34 -34.78 13.02 11.81
N SER A 35 -35.26 11.77 11.69
CA SER A 35 -36.38 11.26 12.49
C SER A 35 -35.89 10.79 13.87
N GLN A 36 -36.64 11.17 14.92
CA GLN A 36 -36.43 10.74 16.30
C GLN A 36 -36.67 9.22 16.45
N PRO A 37 -35.93 8.51 17.31
CA PRO A 37 -36.02 7.06 17.41
C PRO A 37 -37.30 6.62 18.13
N LYS A 38 -38.11 5.78 17.46
CA LYS A 38 -39.06 4.88 18.13
C LYS A 38 -38.45 3.49 18.19
N ASN A 39 -38.34 2.96 19.40
CA ASN A 39 -38.07 1.55 19.65
C ASN A 39 -39.15 0.68 19.01
N THR A 40 -38.74 -0.27 18.17
CA THR A 40 -39.43 -1.56 18.01
C THR A 40 -38.44 -2.58 17.47
N ALA A 41 -38.26 -3.64 18.25
CA ALA A 41 -37.65 -4.88 17.82
C ALA A 41 -38.50 -5.52 16.72
N GLY A 42 -37.84 -6.15 15.76
CA GLY A 42 -38.47 -6.82 14.63
C GLY A 42 -37.38 -7.40 13.73
N SER A 43 -36.93 -8.59 14.10
CA SER A 43 -36.11 -9.49 13.29
C SER A 43 -36.76 -9.77 11.94
N GLU A 44 -36.04 -9.55 10.85
CA GLU A 44 -36.29 -10.23 9.58
C GLU A 44 -34.99 -10.40 8.79
N GLU A 45 -34.74 -11.65 8.43
CA GLU A 45 -33.57 -12.19 7.75
C GLU A 45 -33.41 -11.60 6.34
N VAL A 46 -32.19 -11.19 6.00
CA VAL A 46 -31.79 -11.00 4.60
C VAL A 46 -30.89 -12.18 4.22
N LYS A 47 -31.48 -13.10 3.43
CA LYS A 47 -30.77 -14.18 2.74
C LYS A 47 -29.72 -13.58 1.82
N SER A 48 -28.45 -13.74 2.20
CA SER A 48 -27.33 -13.65 1.27
C SER A 48 -27.34 -14.89 0.39
N ALA A 49 -27.55 -14.71 -0.91
CA ALA A 49 -27.31 -15.76 -1.88
C ALA A 49 -25.79 -15.89 -2.09
N SER A 50 -25.15 -16.68 -1.23
CA SER A 50 -23.81 -17.22 -1.47
C SER A 50 -23.94 -18.45 -2.37
N THR A 51 -23.49 -18.34 -3.61
CA THR A 51 -23.10 -19.53 -4.38
C THR A 51 -21.87 -20.12 -3.70
N PRO A 52 -21.88 -21.40 -3.28
CA PRO A 52 -20.69 -22.01 -2.67
C PRO A 52 -19.63 -22.18 -3.76
N ALA A 53 -18.55 -21.39 -3.67
CA ALA A 53 -17.30 -21.78 -4.28
C ALA A 53 -16.84 -23.04 -3.55
N ALA A 54 -16.73 -24.15 -4.27
CA ALA A 54 -16.27 -25.41 -3.71
C ALA A 54 -14.89 -25.19 -3.05
N GLU A 55 -14.80 -25.55 -1.78
CA GLU A 55 -13.54 -25.70 -1.05
C GLU A 55 -12.73 -26.78 -1.74
N ALA A 56 -11.88 -26.38 -2.70
CA ALA A 56 -10.83 -27.23 -3.21
C ALA A 56 -9.70 -27.19 -2.18
N GLU A 57 -9.58 -28.24 -1.36
CA GLU A 57 -8.36 -28.51 -0.61
C GLU A 57 -7.21 -28.65 -1.61
N LEU A 58 -6.28 -27.70 -1.59
CA LEU A 58 -5.01 -27.81 -2.32
C LEU A 58 -4.20 -28.88 -1.61
N ASP A 59 -4.20 -30.09 -2.16
CA ASP A 59 -3.41 -31.22 -1.65
C ASP A 59 -1.92 -30.99 -1.98
N TYR A 60 -1.12 -30.76 -0.94
CA TYR A 60 0.34 -30.57 -1.02
C TYR A 60 1.11 -31.89 -0.96
N ALA A 61 0.43 -33.05 -0.98
CA ALA A 61 1.09 -34.35 -0.93
C ALA A 61 1.87 -34.66 -2.22
N LEU A 62 3.14 -35.03 -2.06
CA LEU A 62 4.02 -35.50 -3.15
C LEU A 62 3.50 -36.83 -3.75
N PRO A 63 3.31 -36.96 -5.07
CA PRO A 63 2.94 -38.23 -5.67
C PRO A 63 4.08 -39.26 -5.57
N ALA A 64 3.76 -40.47 -5.12
CA ALA A 64 4.70 -41.59 -5.06
C ALA A 64 4.85 -42.21 -6.45
N GLY A 65 5.99 -41.96 -7.10
CA GLY A 65 6.41 -42.71 -8.28
C GLY A 65 7.56 -43.67 -7.95
N ASP A 66 7.42 -44.86 -8.49
CA ASP A 66 8.31 -46.01 -8.29
C ASP A 66 9.45 -45.97 -9.32
N SER A 67 10.71 -46.05 -8.88
CA SER A 67 11.86 -46.29 -9.77
C SER A 67 13.18 -46.49 -9.01
N SER A 68 14.10 -47.20 -9.67
CA SER A 68 15.29 -47.90 -9.17
C SER A 68 16.50 -47.05 -8.75
N SER A 69 16.42 -45.71 -8.81
CA SER A 69 17.47 -44.82 -8.32
C SER A 69 17.11 -44.34 -6.91
N PRO A 70 17.98 -44.48 -5.91
CA PRO A 70 17.70 -43.98 -4.57
C PRO A 70 17.50 -42.45 -4.60
N ASP A 71 16.59 -41.96 -3.77
CA ASP A 71 16.40 -40.53 -3.54
C ASP A 71 17.72 -39.95 -3.02
N GLN A 72 18.24 -38.95 -3.75
CA GLN A 72 19.49 -38.28 -3.46
C GLN A 72 19.27 -36.77 -3.51
N GLU A 73 19.84 -36.09 -2.53
CA GLU A 73 19.80 -34.64 -2.41
C GLU A 73 21.15 -34.03 -2.79
N PHE A 74 21.09 -32.94 -3.55
CA PHE A 74 22.23 -32.20 -4.07
C PHE A 74 22.16 -30.78 -3.51
N THR A 75 23.28 -30.30 -2.95
CA THR A 75 23.38 -28.95 -2.42
C THR A 75 24.07 -28.04 -3.42
N LEU A 76 23.42 -26.93 -3.78
CA LEU A 76 24.03 -25.82 -4.52
C LEU A 76 24.02 -24.60 -3.59
N GLU A 77 25.18 -23.99 -3.34
CA GLU A 77 25.24 -22.83 -2.45
C GLU A 77 26.28 -21.80 -2.86
N ASN A 78 26.02 -20.56 -2.49
CA ASN A 78 26.95 -19.44 -2.52
C ASN A 78 26.90 -18.69 -1.16
N ASP A 79 27.41 -17.47 -1.09
CA ASP A 79 27.46 -16.70 0.16
C ASP A 79 26.07 -16.25 0.64
N GLN A 80 25.10 -16.06 -0.26
CA GLN A 80 23.77 -15.53 0.06
C GLN A 80 22.68 -16.60 0.22
N VAL A 81 22.74 -17.68 -0.56
CA VAL A 81 21.66 -18.68 -0.65
C VAL A 81 22.19 -20.11 -0.71
N ARG A 82 21.42 -21.03 -0.13
CA ARG A 82 21.66 -22.48 -0.20
C ARG A 82 20.40 -23.20 -0.67
N TYR A 83 20.54 -23.93 -1.76
CA TYR A 83 19.50 -24.80 -2.35
C TYR A 83 19.81 -26.26 -2.04
N VAL A 84 18.78 -27.02 -1.68
CA VAL A 84 18.81 -28.48 -1.67
C VAL A 84 17.82 -28.99 -2.72
N ILE A 85 18.31 -29.79 -3.66
CA ILE A 85 17.54 -30.29 -4.80
C ILE A 85 17.54 -31.82 -4.76
N SER A 86 16.36 -32.44 -4.82
CA SER A 86 16.24 -33.89 -4.93
C SER A 86 16.24 -34.32 -6.40
N ASN A 87 16.94 -35.43 -6.70
CA ASN A 87 16.83 -36.08 -8.01
C ASN A 87 15.43 -36.69 -8.26
N LYS A 88 14.62 -36.88 -7.23
CA LYS A 88 13.23 -37.30 -7.37
C LYS A 88 12.39 -36.13 -7.87
N GLY A 89 11.95 -36.22 -9.12
CA GLY A 89 11.13 -35.17 -9.75
C GLY A 89 11.85 -33.84 -9.99
N ALA A 90 13.19 -33.78 -9.84
CA ALA A 90 13.98 -32.55 -9.95
C ALA A 90 13.48 -31.41 -9.05
N GLN A 91 13.08 -31.73 -7.82
CA GLN A 91 12.40 -30.80 -6.93
C GLN A 91 13.38 -30.02 -6.04
N ILE A 92 13.14 -28.72 -5.87
CA ILE A 92 13.79 -27.93 -4.83
C ILE A 92 13.14 -28.28 -3.49
N LYS A 93 13.89 -28.95 -2.62
CA LYS A 93 13.45 -29.39 -1.28
C LYS A 93 13.55 -28.27 -0.25
N SER A 94 14.62 -27.49 -0.30
CA SER A 94 14.77 -26.34 0.56
C SER A 94 15.59 -25.21 -0.05
N VAL A 95 15.30 -23.99 0.42
CA VAL A 95 15.99 -22.75 0.07
C VAL A 95 16.18 -21.93 1.33
N GLU A 96 17.43 -21.81 1.77
CA GLU A 96 17.85 -21.01 2.92
C GLU A 96 18.46 -19.69 2.43
N LEU A 97 17.99 -18.55 2.95
CA LEU A 97 18.64 -17.26 2.75
C LEU A 97 19.58 -16.97 3.92
N LYS A 98 20.89 -17.13 3.69
CA LYS A 98 21.93 -17.16 4.74
C LYS A 98 22.08 -15.85 5.52
N GLU A 99 21.73 -14.73 4.88
CA GLU A 99 21.85 -13.39 5.47
C GLU A 99 20.64 -13.00 6.34
N TYR A 100 19.58 -13.82 6.36
CA TYR A 100 18.33 -13.50 7.02
C TYR A 100 17.93 -14.54 8.06
N LYS A 101 17.18 -14.07 9.06
CA LYS A 101 16.55 -14.91 10.08
C LYS A 101 15.05 -14.68 10.11
N ASP A 102 14.29 -15.66 10.56
CA ASP A 102 12.88 -15.45 10.89
C ASP A 102 12.71 -14.58 12.15
N TRP A 103 11.48 -14.21 12.49
CA TRP A 103 11.18 -13.42 13.69
C TRP A 103 11.51 -14.12 15.02
N GLN A 104 11.76 -15.43 15.02
CA GLN A 104 12.19 -16.21 16.18
C GLN A 104 13.73 -16.33 16.26
N GLY A 105 14.46 -15.77 15.30
CA GLY A 105 15.91 -15.84 15.20
C GLY A 105 16.46 -17.14 14.59
N LYS A 106 15.60 -17.99 14.00
CA LYS A 106 16.02 -19.20 13.25
C LYS A 106 16.44 -18.83 11.83
N PRO A 107 17.21 -19.70 11.13
CA PRO A 107 17.54 -19.49 9.72
C PRO A 107 16.29 -19.25 8.87
N LEU A 108 16.35 -18.30 7.94
CA LEU A 108 15.21 -17.99 7.08
C LEU A 108 15.10 -18.99 5.92
N MET A 109 14.08 -19.84 5.98
CA MET A 109 13.78 -20.84 4.95
C MET A 109 12.62 -20.37 4.07
N LEU A 110 12.87 -20.01 2.80
CA LEU A 110 11.77 -19.72 1.85
C LEU A 110 11.08 -20.99 1.35
N VAL A 111 11.87 -22.06 1.25
CA VAL A 111 11.38 -23.39 0.94
C VAL A 111 11.93 -24.35 1.98
N ASP A 112 11.05 -25.18 2.54
CA ASP A 112 11.34 -26.27 3.46
C ASP A 112 10.23 -27.33 3.34
N GLY A 113 10.20 -28.04 2.20
CA GLY A 113 9.18 -29.05 1.91
C GLY A 113 7.76 -28.52 1.62
N ASN A 114 7.56 -27.21 1.64
CA ASN A 114 6.31 -26.48 1.36
C ASN A 114 6.11 -26.12 -0.12
N GLN A 115 6.99 -26.59 -1.02
CA GLN A 115 6.96 -26.27 -2.45
C GLN A 115 7.02 -27.52 -3.31
N VAL A 116 6.27 -27.50 -4.41
CA VAL A 116 6.29 -28.52 -5.47
C VAL A 116 6.20 -27.84 -6.83
N LEU A 117 7.01 -28.27 -7.80
CA LEU A 117 6.92 -27.88 -9.21
C LEU A 117 6.63 -29.14 -10.04
N ASP A 118 5.37 -29.44 -10.27
CA ASP A 118 4.98 -30.58 -11.09
C ASP A 118 5.20 -30.26 -12.56
N GLY A 119 6.10 -31.00 -13.20
CA GLY A 119 6.38 -30.90 -14.62
C GLY A 119 6.45 -32.28 -15.30
N PRO A 120 6.96 -32.34 -16.54
CA PRO A 120 7.24 -33.59 -17.23
C PRO A 120 8.10 -34.50 -16.35
N SER A 121 7.72 -35.77 -16.26
CA SER A 121 8.49 -36.79 -15.55
C SER A 121 8.72 -36.53 -14.05
N SER A 122 7.90 -35.68 -13.41
CA SER A 122 7.95 -35.39 -11.97
C SER A 122 7.80 -36.62 -11.07
N ALA A 123 7.17 -37.69 -11.56
CA ALA A 123 6.99 -38.94 -10.84
C ALA A 123 8.22 -39.87 -10.89
N VAL A 124 9.22 -39.63 -11.73
CA VAL A 124 10.39 -40.51 -11.84
C VAL A 124 11.66 -39.85 -11.27
N PRO A 125 12.57 -40.61 -10.66
CA PRO A 125 13.88 -40.12 -10.27
C PRO A 125 14.76 -39.97 -11.50
N PHE A 126 15.48 -38.85 -11.54
CA PHE A 126 16.40 -38.49 -12.59
C PHE A 126 17.81 -39.02 -12.26
N ALA A 127 18.57 -39.38 -13.30
CA ALA A 127 20.01 -39.55 -13.16
C ALA A 127 20.64 -38.16 -13.00
N ALA A 128 21.54 -38.02 -12.02
CA ALA A 128 22.12 -36.74 -11.64
C ALA A 128 23.61 -36.66 -11.98
N SER A 129 24.03 -35.49 -12.46
CA SER A 129 25.44 -35.13 -12.67
C SER A 129 25.65 -33.73 -12.12
N SER A 130 26.54 -33.58 -11.14
CA SER A 130 26.87 -32.30 -10.51
C SER A 130 28.30 -31.89 -10.81
N GLU A 131 28.50 -30.66 -11.26
CA GLU A 131 29.82 -30.07 -11.49
C GLU A 131 29.85 -28.65 -10.90
N GLY A 132 30.62 -28.45 -9.83
CA GLY A 132 30.69 -27.17 -9.13
C GLY A 132 29.31 -26.73 -8.60
N ARG A 133 28.83 -25.58 -9.06
CA ARG A 133 27.51 -25.01 -8.73
C ARG A 133 26.43 -25.31 -9.78
N SER A 134 26.67 -26.32 -10.62
CA SER A 134 25.73 -26.80 -11.63
C SER A 134 25.28 -28.23 -11.34
N LEU A 135 24.00 -28.50 -11.56
CA LEU A 135 23.37 -29.81 -11.42
C LEU A 135 22.51 -30.09 -12.65
N SER A 136 22.85 -31.13 -13.39
CA SER A 136 22.03 -31.66 -14.49
C SER A 136 21.33 -32.94 -14.05
N LEU A 137 20.02 -33.01 -14.32
CA LEU A 137 19.15 -34.12 -13.98
C LEU A 137 18.48 -34.60 -15.27
N SER A 138 18.70 -35.84 -15.69
CA SER A 138 18.13 -36.41 -16.91
C SER A 138 17.37 -37.70 -16.63
N ASP A 139 16.21 -37.87 -17.26
CA ASP A 139 15.47 -39.13 -17.24
C ASP A 139 15.73 -39.96 -18.52
N ASN A 140 15.18 -41.18 -18.55
CA ASN A 140 15.25 -42.06 -19.73
C ASN A 140 14.20 -41.71 -20.81
N LEU A 141 13.33 -40.74 -20.55
CA LEU A 141 12.25 -40.30 -21.45
C LEU A 141 12.67 -39.07 -22.30
N GLY A 142 13.89 -38.57 -22.11
CA GLY A 142 14.44 -37.43 -22.83
C GLY A 142 14.14 -36.07 -22.18
N THR A 143 13.67 -36.07 -20.93
CA THR A 143 13.55 -34.87 -20.11
C THR A 143 14.88 -34.59 -19.41
N VAL A 144 15.36 -33.37 -19.56
CA VAL A 144 16.57 -32.87 -18.90
C VAL A 144 16.23 -31.57 -18.19
N TRP A 145 16.54 -31.52 -16.90
CA TRP A 145 16.58 -30.32 -16.08
C TRP A 145 18.03 -29.95 -15.80
N THR A 146 18.32 -28.65 -15.74
CA THR A 146 19.63 -28.17 -15.26
C THR A 146 19.42 -26.97 -14.37
N TYR A 147 20.11 -26.96 -13.24
CA TYR A 147 20.16 -25.88 -12.27
C TYR A 147 21.58 -25.37 -12.18
N GLU A 148 21.76 -24.06 -12.28
CA GLU A 148 23.07 -23.41 -12.19
C GLU A 148 23.00 -22.23 -11.24
N LEU A 149 23.79 -22.28 -10.17
CA LEU A 149 23.87 -21.21 -9.19
C LEU A 149 25.10 -20.31 -9.47
N PRO A 150 24.90 -19.01 -9.76
CA PRO A 150 25.99 -18.05 -9.86
C PRO A 150 26.82 -17.95 -8.58
N ALA A 151 28.02 -17.38 -8.68
CA ALA A 151 28.92 -17.23 -7.54
C ALA A 151 28.36 -16.29 -6.46
N GLU A 152 27.49 -15.37 -6.85
CA GLU A 152 26.87 -14.38 -5.96
C GLU A 152 25.40 -14.17 -6.38
N GLY A 153 24.60 -13.72 -5.42
CA GLY A 153 23.19 -13.36 -5.63
C GLY A 153 22.22 -14.53 -5.45
N TYR A 154 20.94 -14.24 -5.71
CA TYR A 154 19.80 -15.11 -5.34
C TYR A 154 19.10 -15.77 -6.55
N GLY A 155 19.66 -15.61 -7.75
CA GLY A 155 19.05 -16.11 -8.99
C GLY A 155 19.57 -17.50 -9.36
N LEU A 156 18.74 -18.53 -9.18
CA LEU A 156 19.06 -19.87 -9.70
C LEU A 156 18.74 -19.93 -11.19
N GLY A 157 19.77 -20.08 -12.03
CA GLY A 157 19.56 -20.39 -13.44
C GLY A 157 18.90 -21.76 -13.58
N TRP A 158 17.86 -21.86 -14.39
CA TRP A 158 17.20 -23.13 -14.68
C TRP A 158 17.03 -23.32 -16.18
N SER A 159 17.09 -24.57 -16.61
CA SER A 159 16.63 -24.96 -17.94
C SER A 159 15.95 -26.30 -17.91
N MET A 160 15.02 -26.48 -18.83
CA MET A 160 14.24 -27.70 -19.01
C MET A 160 14.08 -27.97 -20.49
N SER A 161 14.22 -29.23 -20.87
CA SER A 161 14.00 -29.72 -22.23
C SER A 161 13.32 -31.07 -22.15
N THR A 162 12.22 -31.25 -22.87
CA THR A 162 11.52 -32.53 -22.97
C THR A 162 10.95 -32.75 -24.37
N LEU A 163 10.77 -34.01 -24.75
CA LEU A 163 10.14 -34.38 -26.02
C LEU A 163 8.62 -34.42 -25.80
N SER A 164 7.90 -33.48 -26.41
CA SER A 164 6.44 -33.43 -26.36
C SER A 164 5.90 -32.73 -27.60
N LYS A 165 4.89 -33.32 -28.23
CA LYS A 165 4.12 -32.70 -29.34
C LYS A 165 3.08 -31.70 -28.86
N LYS A 166 2.79 -31.67 -27.56
CA LYS A 166 1.83 -30.78 -26.93
C LYS A 166 2.56 -29.83 -25.99
N ASP A 167 1.95 -28.68 -25.75
CA ASP A 167 2.37 -27.77 -24.70
C ASP A 167 2.48 -28.51 -23.36
N VAL A 168 3.49 -28.14 -22.60
CA VAL A 168 3.72 -28.65 -21.25
C VAL A 168 3.24 -27.61 -20.25
N VAL A 169 2.59 -28.07 -19.18
CA VAL A 169 2.19 -27.21 -18.06
C VAL A 169 3.07 -27.55 -16.87
N LEU A 170 3.77 -26.54 -16.34
CA LEU A 170 4.44 -26.62 -15.05
C LEU A 170 3.47 -26.13 -13.98
N THR A 171 3.10 -26.98 -13.03
CA THR A 171 2.23 -26.60 -11.91
C THR A 171 3.08 -26.33 -10.69
N TRP A 172 3.27 -25.06 -10.37
CA TRP A 172 4.04 -24.61 -9.22
C TRP A 172 3.10 -24.33 -8.05
N ARG A 173 3.23 -25.11 -6.97
CA ARG A 173 2.54 -24.89 -5.71
C ARG A 173 3.53 -24.52 -4.62
N GLN A 174 3.15 -23.57 -3.77
CA GLN A 174 3.95 -23.18 -2.62
C GLN A 174 3.01 -22.77 -1.48
N ALA A 175 3.24 -23.24 -0.27
CA ALA A 175 2.64 -22.67 0.93
C ALA A 175 3.64 -21.66 1.52
N GLY A 176 3.36 -20.36 1.44
CA GLY A 176 4.28 -19.31 1.90
C GLY A 176 4.50 -19.40 3.40
N ILE A 177 5.71 -19.75 3.85
CA ILE A 177 6.04 -19.92 5.27
C ILE A 177 5.99 -18.55 5.96
N ARG A 178 5.36 -18.46 7.12
CA ARG A 178 5.33 -17.24 7.92
C ARG A 178 6.73 -16.90 8.43
N HIS A 179 7.21 -15.72 8.06
CA HIS A 179 8.52 -15.22 8.50
C HIS A 179 8.45 -14.09 9.52
N GLU A 180 7.29 -13.46 9.66
CA GLU A 180 7.12 -12.24 10.43
C GLU A 180 6.28 -12.44 11.70
N LYS A 181 6.56 -11.60 12.70
CA LYS A 181 5.86 -11.62 13.98
C LYS A 181 4.37 -11.32 13.82
N SER A 182 3.99 -10.40 12.92
CA SER A 182 2.59 -10.08 12.61
C SER A 182 2.08 -10.90 11.42
N GLN A 183 1.37 -12.00 11.71
CA GLN A 183 0.78 -12.85 10.67
C GLN A 183 -0.17 -12.06 9.75
N MET A 184 -1.01 -11.20 10.35
CA MET A 184 -2.00 -10.42 9.61
C MET A 184 -1.33 -9.47 8.61
N ASN A 185 -0.26 -8.78 9.02
CA ASN A 185 0.47 -7.87 8.13
C ASN A 185 1.16 -8.63 7.01
N GLU A 186 1.79 -9.76 7.34
CA GLU A 186 2.46 -10.60 6.35
C GLU A 186 1.46 -11.12 5.32
N ALA A 187 0.35 -11.70 5.78
CA ALA A 187 -0.70 -12.22 4.90
C ALA A 187 -1.33 -11.13 4.03
N THR A 188 -1.55 -9.92 4.57
CA THR A 188 -2.11 -8.78 3.82
C THR A 188 -1.16 -8.27 2.73
N ASN A 189 0.15 -8.48 2.87
CA ASN A 189 1.16 -8.05 1.90
C ASN A 189 1.69 -9.21 1.04
N THR A 190 0.96 -10.32 0.97
CA THR A 190 1.35 -11.56 0.29
C THR A 190 0.33 -11.90 -0.78
N SER A 191 0.79 -12.07 -2.03
CA SER A 191 -0.06 -12.43 -3.19
C SER A 191 0.80 -12.86 -4.40
N ILE A 192 0.15 -13.23 -5.50
CA ILE A 192 0.83 -13.52 -6.78
C ILE A 192 0.95 -12.24 -7.60
N TYR A 193 2.14 -12.01 -8.12
CA TYR A 193 2.45 -10.95 -9.06
C TYR A 193 2.98 -11.55 -10.36
N TYR A 194 2.81 -10.86 -11.47
CA TYR A 194 3.30 -11.33 -12.76
C TYR A 194 3.67 -10.16 -13.67
N LEU A 195 4.44 -10.42 -14.72
CA LEU A 195 4.75 -9.45 -15.77
C LEU A 195 4.13 -9.87 -17.09
N GLU A 196 3.35 -8.98 -17.69
CA GLU A 196 2.85 -9.15 -19.04
C GLU A 196 3.92 -8.70 -20.05
N ASN A 197 4.29 -9.57 -21.00
CA ASN A 197 5.31 -9.24 -21.99
C ASN A 197 4.84 -8.19 -23.01
N ALA A 198 3.52 -7.99 -23.14
CA ALA A 198 2.95 -7.12 -24.16
C ALA A 198 3.26 -5.63 -23.91
N ASP A 199 3.21 -5.20 -22.66
CA ASP A 199 3.45 -3.82 -22.22
C ASP A 199 4.63 -3.69 -21.25
N MET A 200 5.22 -4.81 -20.83
CA MET A 200 6.27 -4.86 -19.80
C MET A 200 5.81 -4.26 -18.47
N GLU A 201 4.51 -4.34 -18.18
CA GLU A 201 3.93 -3.91 -16.93
C GLU A 201 3.56 -5.10 -16.06
N ARG A 202 3.67 -4.89 -14.74
CA ARG A 202 3.23 -5.87 -13.76
C ARG A 202 1.70 -5.90 -13.68
N GLY A 203 1.15 -7.10 -13.50
CA GLY A 203 -0.15 -7.31 -12.89
C GLY A 203 -0.04 -8.02 -11.55
N SER A 204 -1.17 -8.19 -10.87
CA SER A 204 -1.22 -8.84 -9.55
C SER A 204 -2.61 -9.37 -9.24
N LEU A 205 -2.64 -10.48 -8.51
CA LEU A 205 -3.83 -10.87 -7.76
C LEU A 205 -4.02 -9.94 -6.56
N SER A 206 -5.21 -9.99 -5.96
CA SER A 206 -5.55 -9.18 -4.78
C SER A 206 -4.61 -9.48 -3.62
N ASP A 207 -4.01 -8.44 -3.05
CA ASP A 207 -3.18 -8.54 -1.84
C ASP A 207 -4.08 -8.90 -0.65
N GLY A 208 -3.73 -9.95 0.10
CA GLY A 208 -4.40 -10.24 1.37
C GLY A 208 -5.67 -11.09 1.29
N SER A 209 -6.19 -11.38 0.10
CA SER A 209 -7.44 -12.12 -0.09
C SER A 209 -7.29 -13.27 -1.08
N ASP A 210 -8.25 -14.18 -1.06
CA ASP A 210 -8.37 -15.23 -2.07
C ASP A 210 -8.72 -14.61 -3.42
N ASP A 211 -8.01 -15.06 -4.44
CA ASP A 211 -8.18 -14.56 -5.80
C ASP A 211 -7.71 -15.62 -6.80
N GLU A 212 -8.20 -15.51 -8.04
CA GLU A 212 -7.79 -16.37 -9.15
C GLU A 212 -7.83 -15.60 -10.45
N GLU A 213 -6.82 -15.84 -11.29
CA GLU A 213 -6.71 -15.11 -12.54
C GLU A 213 -5.98 -15.92 -13.61
N SER A 214 -6.47 -15.80 -14.85
CA SER A 214 -5.79 -16.33 -16.03
C SER A 214 -5.21 -15.18 -16.85
N ARG A 215 -3.95 -15.33 -17.27
CA ARG A 215 -3.27 -14.39 -18.16
C ARG A 215 -2.47 -15.12 -19.24
N GLU A 216 -2.25 -14.46 -20.35
CA GLU A 216 -1.49 -14.97 -21.48
C GLU A 216 -0.19 -14.17 -21.66
N ASN A 217 0.81 -14.78 -22.28
CA ASN A 217 2.09 -14.15 -22.63
C ASN A 217 2.77 -13.45 -21.44
N LEU A 218 3.07 -14.23 -20.39
CA LEU A 218 3.75 -13.73 -19.20
C LEU A 218 5.26 -13.93 -19.29
N GLY A 219 6.03 -12.93 -18.85
CA GLY A 219 7.50 -13.02 -18.75
C GLY A 219 7.95 -13.74 -17.48
N TRP A 220 7.29 -13.45 -16.37
CA TRP A 220 7.53 -14.10 -15.08
C TRP A 220 6.27 -14.13 -14.22
N VAL A 221 6.26 -15.07 -13.27
CA VAL A 221 5.26 -15.18 -12.19
C VAL A 221 5.98 -15.24 -10.86
N ALA A 222 5.50 -14.49 -9.88
CA ALA A 222 6.10 -14.33 -8.57
C ALA A 222 5.11 -14.74 -7.47
N HIS A 223 5.50 -15.72 -6.65
CA HIS A 223 4.89 -15.95 -5.35
C HIS A 223 5.55 -14.97 -4.37
N ARG A 224 4.89 -13.83 -4.16
CA ARG A 224 5.41 -12.74 -3.33
C ARG A 224 4.87 -12.84 -1.91
N GLN A 225 5.79 -12.83 -0.94
CA GLN A 225 5.52 -12.56 0.46
C GLN A 225 5.90 -11.11 0.82
N GLN A 226 5.61 -10.68 2.06
CA GLN A 226 5.83 -9.30 2.48
C GLN A 226 7.24 -8.77 2.16
N TYR A 227 8.29 -9.50 2.56
CA TYR A 227 9.69 -9.09 2.38
C TYR A 227 10.51 -9.97 1.44
N PHE A 228 9.98 -11.10 0.99
CA PHE A 228 10.69 -12.04 0.13
C PHE A 228 9.80 -12.47 -1.03
N SER A 229 10.41 -12.93 -2.11
CA SER A 229 9.68 -13.49 -3.25
C SER A 229 10.42 -14.69 -3.82
N SER A 230 9.63 -15.65 -4.28
CA SER A 230 10.06 -16.61 -5.30
C SER A 230 9.56 -16.09 -6.65
N ILE A 231 10.43 -15.88 -7.63
CA ILE A 231 10.07 -15.41 -8.98
C ILE A 231 10.56 -16.41 -10.00
N LEU A 232 9.63 -17.02 -10.73
CA LEU A 232 9.94 -17.93 -11.83
C LEU A 232 9.80 -17.19 -13.16
N GLN A 233 10.92 -17.01 -13.84
CA GLN A 233 11.03 -16.34 -15.12
C GLN A 233 11.47 -17.32 -16.21
N ALA A 234 10.89 -17.21 -17.40
CA ALA A 234 11.31 -17.95 -18.59
C ALA A 234 11.66 -16.97 -19.73
N GLU A 235 12.81 -17.14 -20.38
CA GLU A 235 13.24 -16.28 -21.50
C GLU A 235 12.26 -16.31 -22.68
N SER A 236 11.67 -17.48 -22.94
CA SER A 236 10.61 -17.66 -23.95
C SER A 236 9.24 -17.14 -23.51
N GLY A 237 9.11 -16.76 -22.23
CA GLY A 237 7.83 -16.51 -21.57
C GLY A 237 6.97 -17.77 -21.38
N PHE A 238 5.80 -17.56 -20.77
CA PHE A 238 4.73 -18.53 -20.61
C PHE A 238 3.57 -18.15 -21.53
N VAL A 239 3.09 -19.12 -22.32
CA VAL A 239 1.97 -18.91 -23.25
C VAL A 239 0.71 -18.50 -22.48
N LYS A 240 0.47 -19.19 -21.36
CA LYS A 240 -0.64 -18.94 -20.45
C LYS A 240 -0.23 -19.28 -19.02
N ALA A 241 -0.70 -18.50 -18.05
CA ALA A 241 -0.67 -18.87 -16.66
C ALA A 241 -2.07 -18.83 -16.06
N ASP A 242 -2.45 -19.88 -15.34
CA ASP A 242 -3.60 -19.88 -14.45
C ASP A 242 -3.07 -19.80 -13.02
N MET A 243 -3.37 -18.71 -12.32
CA MET A 243 -2.81 -18.35 -11.01
C MET A 243 -3.91 -18.28 -9.96
N GLN A 244 -3.61 -18.76 -8.76
CA GLN A 244 -4.57 -18.83 -7.67
C GLN A 244 -3.89 -18.59 -6.33
N THR A 245 -4.56 -17.83 -5.47
CA THR A 245 -4.20 -17.67 -4.05
C THR A 245 -5.34 -18.09 -3.16
N ARG A 246 -5.03 -18.77 -2.06
CA ARG A 246 -6.00 -19.18 -1.03
C ARG A 246 -5.47 -18.92 0.37
N THR A 247 -6.38 -18.60 1.29
CA THR A 247 -6.09 -18.38 2.71
C THR A 247 -5.86 -19.74 3.37
N PRO A 248 -4.70 -19.97 4.02
CA PRO A 248 -4.44 -21.21 4.73
C PRO A 248 -5.35 -21.33 5.97
N SER A 249 -5.63 -22.57 6.38
CA SER A 249 -6.37 -22.86 7.61
C SER A 249 -5.49 -22.80 8.87
N ASP A 250 -4.17 -22.81 8.71
CA ASP A 250 -3.18 -22.77 9.78
C ASP A 250 -2.59 -21.36 10.04
N THR A 251 -1.68 -21.28 11.02
CA THR A 251 -0.97 -20.03 11.38
C THR A 251 0.51 -20.00 11.03
N LEU A 252 0.99 -21.09 10.42
CA LEU A 252 2.37 -21.31 9.98
C LEU A 252 2.61 -20.75 8.58
N HIS A 253 1.55 -20.61 7.78
CA HIS A 253 1.62 -20.09 6.43
C HIS A 253 0.90 -18.75 6.28
N SER A 254 1.42 -17.89 5.41
CA SER A 254 0.87 -16.58 5.06
C SER A 254 -0.15 -16.67 3.91
N ARG A 255 0.11 -17.55 2.93
CA ARG A 255 -0.76 -17.77 1.77
C ARG A 255 -0.44 -19.11 1.09
N LEU A 256 -1.46 -19.71 0.47
CA LEU A 256 -1.32 -20.85 -0.42
C LEU A 256 -1.30 -20.36 -1.87
N PHE A 257 -0.24 -20.68 -2.61
CA PHE A 257 -0.03 -20.29 -4.00
C PHE A 257 -0.14 -21.49 -4.94
N GLU A 258 -0.83 -21.32 -6.06
CA GLU A 258 -0.78 -22.24 -7.20
C GLU A 258 -0.65 -21.45 -8.51
N SER A 259 0.33 -21.81 -9.34
CA SER A 259 0.57 -21.24 -10.67
C SER A 259 0.75 -22.35 -11.70
N LYS A 260 -0.18 -22.48 -12.64
CA LYS A 260 -0.10 -23.42 -13.78
C LYS A 260 0.45 -22.70 -15.00
N LEU A 261 1.73 -22.90 -15.29
CA LEU A 261 2.51 -22.18 -16.29
C LEU A 261 2.65 -23.01 -17.56
N ARG A 262 1.99 -22.60 -18.65
CA ARG A 262 2.01 -23.30 -19.94
C ARG A 262 3.17 -22.85 -20.82
N MET A 263 3.89 -23.83 -21.36
CA MET A 263 5.04 -23.66 -22.24
C MET A 263 4.74 -24.24 -23.61
N ALA A 264 5.07 -23.50 -24.66
CA ALA A 264 4.81 -23.90 -26.04
C ALA A 264 5.68 -25.10 -26.45
N SER A 265 5.07 -26.06 -27.15
CA SER A 265 5.82 -27.06 -27.92
C SER A 265 6.21 -26.50 -29.29
N VAL A 266 7.50 -26.52 -29.60
CA VAL A 266 8.05 -26.13 -30.91
C VAL A 266 8.73 -27.35 -31.53
N ASP A 267 8.27 -27.76 -32.72
CA ASP A 267 8.81 -28.91 -33.47
C ASP A 267 8.88 -30.23 -32.66
N GLY A 268 7.88 -30.47 -31.80
CA GLY A 268 7.79 -31.69 -30.99
C GLY A 268 8.72 -31.71 -29.77
N LYS A 269 9.29 -30.55 -29.42
CA LYS A 269 10.11 -30.34 -28.24
C LYS A 269 9.58 -29.16 -27.45
N VAL A 270 9.53 -29.29 -26.13
CA VAL A 270 9.39 -28.14 -25.24
C VAL A 270 10.75 -27.88 -24.63
N SER A 271 11.27 -26.67 -24.79
CA SER A 271 12.50 -26.25 -24.15
C SER A 271 12.36 -24.83 -23.64
N ALA A 272 12.82 -24.61 -22.42
CA ALA A 272 12.87 -23.29 -21.82
C ALA A 272 14.03 -23.17 -20.86
N LYS A 273 14.43 -21.93 -20.64
CA LYS A 273 15.44 -21.54 -19.67
C LYS A 273 15.09 -20.18 -19.10
N GLY A 274 15.60 -19.89 -17.93
CA GLY A 274 15.44 -18.59 -17.30
C GLY A 274 16.00 -18.59 -15.89
N ILE A 275 15.46 -17.71 -15.06
CA ILE A 275 15.91 -17.51 -13.69
C ILE A 275 14.77 -17.84 -12.72
N TRP A 276 15.11 -18.58 -11.66
CA TRP A 276 14.23 -18.82 -10.53
C TRP A 276 14.80 -18.13 -9.29
N TYR A 277 14.40 -16.87 -9.13
CA TYR A 277 14.83 -16.05 -8.00
C TYR A 277 14.17 -16.53 -6.72
N HIS A 278 14.93 -16.69 -5.65
CA HIS A 278 14.42 -16.85 -4.29
C HIS A 278 15.21 -15.93 -3.37
N GLY A 279 14.62 -14.82 -2.96
CA GLY A 279 15.40 -13.81 -2.27
C GLY A 279 14.59 -12.64 -1.72
N PRO A 280 15.30 -11.63 -1.17
CA PRO A 280 14.69 -10.44 -0.57
C PRO A 280 14.01 -9.53 -1.59
N ASN A 281 12.97 -8.81 -1.17
CA ASN A 281 12.30 -7.78 -1.96
C ASN A 281 13.07 -6.45 -1.90
N GLN A 282 14.37 -6.48 -2.23
CA GLN A 282 15.23 -5.31 -2.27
C GLN A 282 15.25 -4.70 -3.66
N TYR A 283 15.00 -3.39 -3.76
CA TYR A 283 14.85 -2.71 -5.05
C TYR A 283 16.09 -2.85 -5.94
N GLN A 284 17.30 -2.64 -5.40
CA GLN A 284 18.53 -2.69 -6.17
C GLN A 284 18.84 -4.12 -6.65
N THR A 285 18.79 -5.09 -5.73
CA THR A 285 19.00 -6.52 -6.02
C THR A 285 18.08 -7.02 -7.14
N LEU A 286 16.80 -6.65 -7.11
CA LEU A 286 15.83 -7.04 -8.14
C LEU A 286 16.05 -6.30 -9.46
N LYS A 287 16.46 -5.03 -9.41
CA LYS A 287 16.73 -4.22 -10.60
C LYS A 287 17.95 -4.72 -11.39
N ASP A 288 18.96 -5.23 -10.71
CA ASP A 288 20.22 -5.68 -11.32
C ASP A 288 20.03 -6.87 -12.28
N PHE A 289 18.94 -7.64 -12.13
CA PHE A 289 18.56 -8.69 -13.09
C PHE A 289 18.17 -8.13 -14.46
N ASN A 290 17.77 -6.87 -14.59
CA ASN A 290 17.24 -6.26 -15.83
C ASN A 290 16.04 -7.02 -16.45
N LEU A 291 15.28 -7.75 -15.63
CA LEU A 291 14.09 -8.53 -16.01
C LEU A 291 12.79 -7.96 -15.42
N ASN A 292 12.81 -6.68 -15.02
CA ASN A 292 11.70 -6.00 -14.36
C ASN A 292 11.25 -6.66 -13.03
N PHE A 293 12.12 -7.41 -12.37
CA PHE A 293 11.83 -7.96 -11.04
C PHE A 293 11.59 -6.86 -10.00
N ASP A 294 12.18 -5.67 -10.19
CA ASP A 294 11.95 -4.49 -9.33
C ASP A 294 10.47 -4.10 -9.26
N GLN A 295 9.69 -4.47 -10.29
CA GLN A 295 8.27 -4.23 -10.31
C GLN A 295 7.52 -5.06 -9.25
N VAL A 296 8.06 -6.16 -8.71
CA VAL A 296 7.38 -6.96 -7.66
C VAL A 296 7.10 -6.15 -6.37
N ILE A 297 7.77 -5.01 -6.17
CA ILE A 297 7.56 -4.13 -5.02
C ILE A 297 6.35 -3.21 -5.25
N PRO A 298 5.26 -3.33 -4.48
CA PRO A 298 4.05 -2.51 -4.66
C PRO A 298 4.17 -1.12 -4.05
N PHE A 299 4.83 -0.20 -4.77
CA PHE A 299 4.86 1.22 -4.41
C PHE A 299 3.47 1.91 -4.47
N GLY A 300 2.46 1.26 -5.05
CA GLY A 300 1.10 1.78 -5.21
C GLY A 300 0.82 2.31 -6.62
N TRP A 301 -0.39 2.82 -6.83
CA TRP A 301 -0.86 3.25 -8.16
C TRP A 301 -0.57 4.73 -8.44
N GLY A 302 -0.44 5.08 -9.72
CA GLY A 302 -0.37 6.46 -10.21
C GLY A 302 0.68 7.33 -9.50
N ILE A 303 0.26 8.51 -9.03
CA ILE A 303 1.15 9.47 -8.35
C ILE A 303 1.77 8.90 -7.07
N PHE A 304 1.09 7.99 -6.37
CA PHE A 304 1.59 7.44 -5.11
C PHE A 304 2.80 6.53 -5.35
N GLY A 305 2.67 5.62 -6.33
CA GLY A 305 3.78 4.77 -6.78
C GLY A 305 4.94 5.57 -7.35
N TRP A 306 4.64 6.63 -8.11
CA TRP A 306 5.67 7.53 -8.63
C TRP A 306 6.47 8.21 -7.51
N ILE A 307 5.79 8.76 -6.49
CA ILE A 307 6.46 9.36 -5.32
C ILE A 307 7.28 8.29 -4.59
N GLY A 308 6.71 7.11 -4.33
CA GLY A 308 7.40 5.99 -3.69
C GLY A 308 8.72 5.63 -4.42
N LYS A 309 8.62 5.33 -5.71
CA LYS A 309 9.76 4.87 -6.52
C LYS A 309 10.83 5.95 -6.75
N TYR A 310 10.43 7.19 -7.01
CA TYR A 310 11.37 8.24 -7.49
C TYR A 310 11.73 9.31 -6.47
N VAL A 311 10.99 9.41 -5.36
CA VAL A 311 11.28 10.39 -4.30
C VAL A 311 11.65 9.68 -3.01
N VAL A 312 10.84 8.72 -2.58
CA VAL A 312 11.00 8.04 -1.28
C VAL A 312 12.20 7.10 -1.29
N SER A 313 12.22 6.13 -2.20
CA SER A 313 13.30 5.13 -2.24
C SER A 313 14.68 5.75 -2.46
N PRO A 314 14.89 6.71 -3.39
CA PRO A 314 16.19 7.35 -3.54
C PRO A 314 16.62 8.17 -2.33
N MET A 315 15.68 8.86 -1.67
CA MET A 315 15.96 9.59 -0.44
C MET A 315 16.34 8.65 0.71
N PHE A 316 15.65 7.51 0.83
CA PHE A 316 15.96 6.48 1.82
C PHE A 316 17.36 5.89 1.56
N ASN A 317 17.64 5.45 0.33
CA ASN A 317 18.94 4.87 -0.04
C ASN A 317 20.09 5.86 0.14
N TRP A 318 19.86 7.15 -0.13
CA TRP A 318 20.86 8.18 0.12
C TRP A 318 21.18 8.34 1.60
N LEU A 319 20.16 8.27 2.48
CA LEU A 319 20.35 8.33 3.93
C LEU A 319 20.98 7.05 4.50
N ASP A 320 20.55 5.89 3.98
CA ASP A 320 21.07 4.57 4.32
C ASP A 320 22.56 4.42 3.99
N GLY A 321 23.01 5.01 2.88
CA GLY A 321 24.42 5.03 2.48
C GLY A 321 25.37 5.71 3.48
N TYR A 322 24.87 6.46 4.47
CA TYR A 322 25.68 7.01 5.56
C TYR A 322 25.82 6.08 6.77
N GLY A 323 25.20 4.88 6.74
CA GLY A 323 25.24 3.92 7.85
C GLY A 323 24.53 4.41 9.12
N LEU A 324 23.49 5.24 8.96
CA LEU A 324 22.71 5.76 10.08
C LEU A 324 21.75 4.68 10.61
N ASN A 325 21.40 4.77 11.90
CA ASN A 325 20.33 3.94 12.43
C ASN A 325 19.00 4.25 11.72
N TYR A 326 18.23 3.23 11.37
CA TYR A 326 16.99 3.38 10.61
C TYR A 326 15.93 4.27 11.26
N GLY A 327 15.85 4.34 12.60
CA GLY A 327 14.99 5.31 13.27
C GLY A 327 15.43 6.75 13.01
N ILE A 328 16.73 7.02 12.97
CA ILE A 328 17.27 8.34 12.60
C ILE A 328 16.97 8.63 11.13
N ILE A 329 17.08 7.64 10.23
CA ILE A 329 16.70 7.78 8.82
C ILE A 329 15.24 8.22 8.70
N ILE A 330 14.31 7.55 9.39
CA ILE A 330 12.89 7.91 9.39
C ILE A 330 12.68 9.37 9.86
N LEU A 331 13.37 9.79 10.93
CA LEU A 331 13.29 11.16 11.44
C LEU A 331 13.79 12.18 10.41
N LEU A 332 14.94 11.91 9.79
CA LEU A 332 15.53 12.79 8.77
C LEU A 332 14.66 12.87 7.53
N MET A 333 14.10 11.75 7.06
CA MET A 333 13.13 11.75 5.95
C MET A 333 11.92 12.63 6.26
N ALA A 334 11.33 12.49 7.45
CA ALA A 334 10.22 13.33 7.87
C ALA A 334 10.61 14.81 7.90
N ALA A 335 11.77 15.15 8.46
CA ALA A 335 12.29 16.52 8.50
C ALA A 335 12.52 17.11 7.10
N LEU A 336 13.14 16.35 6.19
CA LEU A 336 13.40 16.77 4.82
C LEU A 336 12.12 17.02 4.03
N ILE A 337 11.14 16.12 4.12
CA ILE A 337 9.82 16.29 3.49
C ILE A 337 9.15 17.57 4.03
N LYS A 338 9.15 17.77 5.36
CA LYS A 338 8.54 18.95 5.98
C LYS A 338 9.27 20.24 5.61
N LEU A 339 10.59 20.19 5.48
CA LEU A 339 11.40 21.33 5.04
C LEU A 339 11.12 21.68 3.58
N ALA A 340 11.05 20.69 2.69
CA ALA A 340 10.70 20.89 1.29
C ALA A 340 9.30 21.50 1.11
N LEU A 341 8.34 21.10 1.96
CA LEU A 341 6.98 21.65 1.98
C LEU A 341 6.84 22.95 2.78
N SER A 342 7.88 23.41 3.49
CA SER A 342 7.86 24.60 4.34
C SER A 342 7.40 25.90 3.64
N PRO A 343 7.81 26.25 2.40
CA PRO A 343 7.33 27.47 1.76
C PRO A 343 5.83 27.41 1.44
N LEU A 344 5.30 26.22 1.15
CA LEU A 344 3.88 26.04 0.88
C LEU A 344 3.06 26.07 2.17
N THR A 345 3.50 25.37 3.20
CA THR A 345 2.85 25.38 4.52
C THR A 345 2.79 26.80 5.08
N PHE A 346 3.86 27.59 4.94
CA PHE A 346 3.88 29.01 5.31
C PHE A 346 2.77 29.83 4.65
N LYS A 347 2.61 29.70 3.32
CA LYS A 347 1.54 30.40 2.58
C LYS A 347 0.16 30.02 3.09
N SER A 348 -0.03 28.74 3.42
CA SER A 348 -1.29 28.25 3.93
C SER A 348 -1.59 28.74 5.35
N TYR A 349 -0.62 28.72 6.26
CA TYR A 349 -0.78 29.28 7.60
C TYR A 349 -1.08 30.77 7.58
N LYS A 350 -0.46 31.53 6.67
CA LYS A 350 -0.82 32.94 6.45
C LYS A 350 -2.27 33.09 5.99
N SER A 351 -2.78 32.18 5.15
CA SER A 351 -4.19 32.17 4.74
C SER A 351 -5.11 31.86 5.92
N MET A 352 -4.77 30.88 6.76
CA MET A 352 -5.52 30.55 7.97
C MET A 352 -5.54 31.70 8.98
N ALA A 353 -4.40 32.38 9.17
CA ALA A 353 -4.31 33.54 10.05
C ALA A 353 -5.25 34.67 9.60
N LYS A 354 -5.35 34.93 8.29
CA LYS A 354 -6.33 35.88 7.73
C LYS A 354 -7.78 35.50 8.04
N MET A 355 -8.11 34.20 7.90
CA MET A 355 -9.46 33.73 8.25
C MET A 355 -9.74 33.92 9.74
N ARG A 356 -8.77 33.61 10.62
CA ARG A 356 -8.94 33.73 12.08
C ARG A 356 -9.23 35.17 12.51
N VAL A 357 -8.59 36.15 11.89
CA VAL A 357 -8.87 37.58 12.12
C VAL A 357 -10.30 37.97 11.70
N LEU A 358 -10.86 37.31 10.68
CA LEU A 358 -12.24 37.53 10.23
C LEU A 358 -13.29 36.77 11.05
N LYS A 359 -12.89 35.82 11.90
CA LYS A 359 -13.81 35.01 12.72
C LYS A 359 -14.90 35.83 13.43
N PRO A 360 -14.61 36.94 14.15
CA PRO A 360 -15.67 37.71 14.82
C PRO A 360 -16.71 38.26 13.85
N GLU A 361 -16.31 38.78 12.69
CA GLU A 361 -17.24 39.28 11.67
C GLU A 361 -18.08 38.14 11.06
N ILE A 362 -17.50 36.95 10.95
CA ILE A 362 -18.21 35.75 10.48
C ILE A 362 -19.22 35.27 11.53
N ASP A 363 -18.87 35.33 12.82
CA ASP A 363 -19.76 34.96 13.92
C ASP A 363 -20.94 35.94 14.01
N GLU A 364 -20.70 37.26 13.89
CA GLU A 364 -21.76 38.28 13.78
C GLU A 364 -22.67 38.04 12.57
N LEU A 365 -22.09 37.69 11.41
CA LEU A 365 -22.85 37.33 10.21
C LEU A 365 -23.70 36.08 10.45
N ASN A 366 -23.14 35.08 11.13
CA ASN A 366 -23.82 33.83 11.46
C ASN A 366 -24.99 34.02 12.41
N GLU A 367 -24.90 34.98 13.33
CA GLU A 367 -25.98 35.40 14.23
C GLU A 367 -27.06 36.19 13.47
N LYS A 368 -26.65 37.15 12.64
CA LYS A 368 -27.58 37.96 11.83
C LYS A 368 -28.42 37.11 10.87
N PHE A 369 -27.85 36.03 10.36
CA PHE A 369 -28.50 35.10 9.43
C PHE A 369 -28.81 33.74 10.08
N LYS A 370 -29.05 33.69 11.40
CA LYS A 370 -29.33 32.45 12.14
C LYS A 370 -30.57 31.72 11.61
N ASP A 371 -31.63 32.46 11.26
CA ASP A 371 -32.92 31.92 10.80
C ASP A 371 -33.03 31.87 9.26
N ALA A 372 -31.97 32.24 8.54
CA ALA A 372 -31.95 32.22 7.08
C ALA A 372 -31.59 30.84 6.55
N GLU A 373 -31.99 30.56 5.30
CA GLU A 373 -31.60 29.33 4.61
C GLU A 373 -30.07 29.13 4.63
N PRO A 374 -29.59 27.90 4.88
CA PRO A 374 -28.15 27.57 4.91
C PRO A 374 -27.39 28.07 3.69
N ALA A 375 -28.03 28.04 2.52
CA ALA A 375 -27.46 28.53 1.25
C ALA A 375 -27.23 30.06 1.26
N LYS A 376 -28.12 30.84 1.86
CA LYS A 376 -27.96 32.31 1.97
C LYS A 376 -26.86 32.66 2.96
N LYS A 377 -26.80 31.94 4.08
CA LYS A 377 -25.72 32.06 5.07
C LYS A 377 -24.35 31.76 4.47
N GLN A 378 -24.24 30.69 3.67
CA GLN A 378 -23.01 30.36 2.96
C GLN A 378 -22.62 31.43 1.93
N GLN A 379 -23.59 31.98 1.18
CA GLN A 379 -23.33 33.03 0.19
C GLN A 379 -22.79 34.32 0.82
N GLU A 380 -23.40 34.80 1.91
CA GLU A 380 -22.95 36.00 2.61
C GLU A 380 -21.56 35.79 3.23
N THR A 381 -21.30 34.59 3.77
CA THR A 381 -19.97 34.22 4.30
C THR A 381 -18.90 34.25 3.20
N MET A 382 -19.23 33.74 2.00
CA MET A 382 -18.33 33.80 0.85
C MET A 382 -18.15 35.23 0.32
N ALA A 383 -19.20 36.06 0.33
CA ALA A 383 -19.11 37.47 -0.05
C ALA A 383 -18.20 38.25 0.92
N LEU A 384 -18.25 37.94 2.21
CA LEU A 384 -17.33 38.50 3.21
C LEU A 384 -15.87 38.09 2.93
N TYR A 385 -15.62 36.80 2.66
CA TYR A 385 -14.28 36.33 2.28
C TYR A 385 -13.74 37.02 1.01
N GLN A 386 -14.60 37.22 0.01
CA GLN A 386 -14.24 37.94 -1.23
C GLN A 386 -13.89 39.41 -0.96
N LYS A 387 -14.74 40.12 -0.20
CA LYS A 387 -14.49 41.52 0.20
C LYS A 387 -13.19 41.66 0.99
N ALA A 388 -12.89 40.70 1.84
CA ALA A 388 -11.66 40.67 2.64
C ALA A 388 -10.42 40.17 1.87
N GLY A 389 -10.56 39.73 0.62
CA GLY A 389 -9.46 39.18 -0.18
C GLY A 389 -8.84 37.92 0.42
N VAL A 390 -9.66 37.07 1.05
CA VAL A 390 -9.24 35.83 1.72
C VAL A 390 -9.76 34.62 0.93
N ASN A 391 -8.89 33.64 0.68
CA ASN A 391 -9.26 32.39 0.03
C ASN A 391 -9.48 31.29 1.09
N PRO A 392 -10.72 30.79 1.28
CA PRO A 392 -11.00 29.75 2.28
C PRO A 392 -10.26 28.43 2.00
N LEU A 393 -9.97 28.11 0.73
CA LEU A 393 -9.23 26.90 0.36
C LEU A 393 -7.72 27.01 0.61
N GLY A 394 -7.19 28.21 0.86
CA GLY A 394 -5.77 28.40 1.13
C GLY A 394 -5.28 27.62 2.35
N GLY A 395 -6.18 27.30 3.30
CA GLY A 395 -5.85 26.56 4.53
C GLY A 395 -5.66 25.04 4.34
N CYS A 396 -6.34 24.41 3.38
CA CYS A 396 -6.28 22.95 3.20
C CYS A 396 -5.25 22.48 2.16
N ILE A 397 -4.65 23.40 1.39
CA ILE A 397 -3.65 23.08 0.35
C ILE A 397 -2.48 22.23 0.87
N PRO A 398 -1.87 22.51 2.04
CA PRO A 398 -0.75 21.70 2.52
C PRO A 398 -1.18 20.28 2.87
N GLN A 399 -2.38 20.11 3.44
CA GLN A 399 -2.92 18.78 3.76
C GLN A 399 -3.11 17.97 2.48
N LEU A 400 -3.70 18.58 1.44
CA LEU A 400 -3.93 17.93 0.16
C LEU A 400 -2.62 17.54 -0.54
N LEU A 401 -1.59 18.40 -0.52
CA LEU A 401 -0.30 18.07 -1.12
C LEU A 401 0.50 17.04 -0.29
N SER A 402 0.31 17.03 1.03
CA SER A 402 0.95 16.04 1.90
C SER A 402 0.34 14.65 1.78
N LEU A 403 -0.92 14.54 1.35
CA LEU A 403 -1.65 13.27 1.28
C LEU A 403 -0.97 12.26 0.33
N PRO A 404 -0.55 12.61 -0.91
CA PRO A 404 0.20 11.68 -1.75
C PRO A 404 1.51 11.19 -1.14
N ILE A 405 2.24 12.08 -0.46
CA ILE A 405 3.49 11.72 0.21
C ILE A 405 3.22 10.80 1.40
N LEU A 406 2.14 11.06 2.15
CA LEU A 406 1.70 10.23 3.25
C LEU A 406 1.35 8.81 2.79
N ILE A 407 0.60 8.68 1.70
CA ILE A 407 0.24 7.38 1.13
C ILE A 407 1.49 6.64 0.62
N ALA A 408 2.43 7.35 0.00
CA ALA A 408 3.71 6.77 -0.42
C ALA A 408 4.50 6.22 0.78
N MET A 409 4.58 6.96 1.90
CA MET A 409 5.21 6.48 3.14
C MET A 409 4.48 5.29 3.75
N PHE A 410 3.13 5.34 3.77
CA PHE A 410 2.28 4.26 4.25
C PHE A 410 2.50 2.95 3.49
N ARG A 411 2.76 3.04 2.18
CA ARG A 411 3.08 1.88 1.33
C ARG A 411 4.54 1.46 1.46
N PHE A 412 5.46 2.42 1.61
CA PHE A 412 6.90 2.16 1.68
C PHE A 412 7.31 1.40 2.94
N PHE A 413 7.00 1.90 4.13
CA PHE A 413 7.54 1.32 5.36
C PHE A 413 7.15 -0.16 5.61
N PRO A 414 5.91 -0.60 5.36
CA PRO A 414 5.55 -2.00 5.58
C PRO A 414 6.23 -3.00 4.63
N ILE A 415 6.74 -2.55 3.48
CA ILE A 415 7.37 -3.41 2.46
C ILE A 415 8.89 -3.21 2.37
N SER A 416 9.45 -2.24 3.10
CA SER A 416 10.90 -2.01 3.20
C SER A 416 11.57 -3.09 4.04
N ILE A 417 12.24 -4.02 3.38
CA ILE A 417 13.04 -5.06 4.02
C ILE A 417 14.24 -4.51 4.79
N GLU A 418 14.71 -3.32 4.45
CA GLU A 418 15.81 -2.63 5.15
C GLU A 418 15.45 -2.29 6.59
N LEU A 419 14.15 -2.12 6.90
CA LEU A 419 13.67 -1.88 8.27
C LEU A 419 13.50 -3.16 9.09
N ARG A 420 13.54 -4.33 8.44
CA ARG A 420 13.25 -5.62 9.06
C ARG A 420 14.30 -5.94 10.11
N GLN A 421 13.85 -6.25 11.32
CA GLN A 421 14.70 -6.58 12.48
C GLN A 421 15.66 -5.45 12.88
N GLN A 422 15.33 -4.21 12.53
CA GLN A 422 16.11 -3.04 12.93
C GLN A 422 15.50 -2.38 14.16
N GLY A 423 16.27 -2.34 15.24
CA GLY A 423 15.84 -1.75 16.51
C GLY A 423 16.01 -0.23 16.57
N PHE A 424 15.09 0.43 17.28
CA PHE A 424 15.20 1.84 17.63
C PHE A 424 14.40 2.20 18.90
N LEU A 425 15.05 2.89 19.84
CA LEU A 425 14.50 3.23 21.16
C LEU A 425 14.03 1.98 21.91
N TRP A 426 12.71 1.79 22.08
CA TRP A 426 12.10 0.64 22.74
C TRP A 426 11.55 -0.41 21.75
N ALA A 427 11.54 -0.11 20.45
CA ALA A 427 11.10 -1.06 19.44
C ALA A 427 12.29 -1.92 19.01
N ASP A 428 12.15 -3.23 19.16
CA ASP A 428 13.16 -4.19 18.71
C ASP A 428 13.17 -4.36 17.18
N ASP A 429 12.04 -4.04 16.52
CA ASP A 429 11.86 -4.19 15.09
C ASP A 429 10.95 -3.08 14.53
N LEU A 430 11.51 -2.23 13.66
CA LEU A 430 10.79 -1.15 12.98
C LEU A 430 9.80 -1.64 11.91
N SER A 431 9.98 -2.84 11.38
CA SER A 431 9.10 -3.40 10.35
C SER A 431 7.86 -4.06 10.95
N SER A 432 7.97 -4.55 12.20
CA SER A 432 6.87 -5.12 12.98
C SER A 432 6.27 -4.13 13.97
N TYR A 433 5.25 -4.54 14.72
CA TYR A 433 4.69 -3.73 15.80
C TYR A 433 5.63 -3.69 17.02
N ASP A 434 5.65 -2.57 17.73
CA ASP A 434 6.31 -2.46 19.03
C ASP A 434 5.36 -2.93 20.15
N SER A 435 5.91 -3.40 21.28
CA SER A 435 5.09 -3.84 22.40
C SER A 435 5.77 -3.50 23.71
N ILE A 436 5.17 -2.58 24.47
CA ILE A 436 5.62 -2.24 25.83
C ILE A 436 4.85 -2.99 26.92
N LEU A 437 3.67 -3.51 26.57
CA LEU A 437 2.79 -4.26 27.45
C LEU A 437 2.10 -5.34 26.63
N SER A 438 2.19 -6.58 27.08
CA SER A 438 1.40 -7.71 26.58
C SER A 438 0.21 -7.94 27.50
N LEU A 439 -0.98 -8.01 26.93
CA LEU A 439 -2.22 -8.27 27.65
C LEU A 439 -2.45 -9.79 27.74
N PRO A 440 -2.98 -10.32 28.85
CA PRO A 440 -3.28 -11.75 28.97
C PRO A 440 -4.55 -12.17 28.20
N PHE A 441 -5.20 -11.24 27.51
CA PHE A 441 -6.39 -11.45 26.68
C PHE A 441 -6.29 -10.62 25.41
N GLU A 442 -6.99 -11.05 24.37
CA GLU A 442 -7.07 -10.33 23.10
C GLU A 442 -8.30 -9.42 23.08
N ILE A 443 -8.10 -8.15 22.74
CA ILE A 443 -9.20 -7.19 22.54
C ILE A 443 -9.56 -7.19 21.04
N PRO A 444 -10.83 -7.42 20.67
CA PRO A 444 -11.26 -7.35 19.27
C PRO A 444 -10.84 -6.04 18.60
N PHE A 445 -10.30 -6.13 17.39
CA PHE A 445 -9.76 -5.03 16.57
C PHE A 445 -8.49 -4.34 17.09
N TYR A 446 -8.13 -4.49 18.36
CA TYR A 446 -6.96 -3.84 18.97
C TYR A 446 -5.75 -4.78 19.06
N GLY A 447 -5.99 -6.06 19.39
CA GLY A 447 -4.97 -7.07 19.62
C GLY A 447 -4.68 -7.33 21.09
N ALA A 448 -3.59 -8.06 21.36
CA ALA A 448 -3.19 -8.52 22.69
C ALA A 448 -1.98 -7.77 23.26
N HIS A 449 -1.66 -6.59 22.73
CA HIS A 449 -0.53 -5.77 23.20
C HIS A 449 -0.79 -4.28 23.07
N VAL A 450 0.09 -3.47 23.66
CA VAL A 450 0.06 -2.00 23.54
C VAL A 450 1.35 -1.52 22.86
N SER A 451 1.18 -0.90 21.70
CA SER A 451 2.25 -0.28 20.91
C SER A 451 2.45 1.18 21.34
N LEU A 452 3.63 1.52 21.87
CA LEU A 452 3.92 2.85 22.37
C LEU A 452 4.10 3.87 21.24
N PHE A 453 4.71 3.49 20.12
CA PHE A 453 4.78 4.40 18.96
C PHE A 453 3.38 4.73 18.43
N THR A 454 2.48 3.75 18.39
CA THR A 454 1.08 3.98 18.00
C THR A 454 0.35 4.87 19.01
N LEU A 455 0.60 4.71 20.32
CA LEU A 455 0.05 5.60 21.34
C LEU A 455 0.55 7.04 21.19
N LEU A 456 1.84 7.24 20.97
CA LEU A 456 2.44 8.55 20.74
C LEU A 456 1.95 9.18 19.43
N MET A 457 1.76 8.38 18.38
CA MET A 457 1.12 8.80 17.15
C MET A 457 -0.31 9.29 17.41
N ALA A 458 -1.12 8.53 18.14
CA ALA A 458 -2.50 8.91 18.46
C ALA A 458 -2.55 10.20 19.30
N ILE A 459 -1.73 10.31 20.34
CA ILE A 459 -1.64 11.51 21.18
C ILE A 459 -1.19 12.73 20.34
N SER A 460 -0.14 12.59 19.55
CA SER A 460 0.35 13.68 18.69
C SER A 460 -0.67 14.09 17.63
N THR A 461 -1.40 13.14 17.06
CA THR A 461 -2.48 13.41 16.10
C THR A 461 -3.64 14.13 16.79
N PHE A 462 -4.01 13.73 18.01
CA PHE A 462 -5.04 14.40 18.79
C PHE A 462 -4.64 15.85 19.11
N LEU A 463 -3.40 16.08 19.56
CA LEU A 463 -2.86 17.42 19.81
C LEU A 463 -2.81 18.26 18.53
N TYR A 464 -2.36 17.67 17.43
CA TYR A 464 -2.36 18.30 16.11
C TYR A 464 -3.77 18.70 15.67
N THR A 465 -4.75 17.80 15.76
CA THR A 465 -6.16 18.07 15.44
C THR A 465 -6.72 19.18 16.30
N LYS A 466 -6.50 19.13 17.62
CA LYS A 466 -6.94 20.18 18.55
C LYS A 466 -6.36 21.53 18.15
N PHE A 467 -5.07 21.59 17.87
CA PHE A 467 -4.39 22.82 17.46
C PHE A 467 -4.88 23.32 16.09
N ASN A 468 -5.01 22.45 15.10
CA ASN A 468 -5.48 22.81 13.76
C ASN A 468 -6.92 23.37 13.79
N ASN A 469 -7.76 22.84 14.68
CA ASN A 469 -9.12 23.34 14.93
C ASN A 469 -9.14 24.71 15.63
N THR A 470 -8.09 25.09 16.36
CA THR A 470 -7.96 26.48 16.86
C THR A 470 -7.51 27.46 15.79
N MET A 471 -6.74 26.99 14.79
CA MET A 471 -6.22 27.82 13.71
C MET A 471 -7.21 28.02 12.57
N THR A 472 -8.06 27.03 12.30
CA THR A 472 -9.09 27.09 11.29
C THR A 472 -10.38 27.56 11.95
N PRO A 473 -10.82 28.83 11.77
CA PRO A 473 -12.10 29.27 12.31
C PRO A 473 -13.21 28.50 11.60
N THR A 474 -13.79 27.53 12.29
CA THR A 474 -14.96 26.80 11.80
C THR A 474 -16.15 27.76 11.81
N SER A 475 -16.37 28.41 10.67
CA SER A 475 -17.45 29.36 10.48
C SER A 475 -18.78 28.63 10.31
N GLY A 476 -19.55 28.51 11.39
CA GLY A 476 -20.97 28.15 11.34
C GLY A 476 -21.36 26.99 12.26
N ASN A 477 -22.46 27.21 12.98
CA ASN A 477 -23.18 26.21 13.80
C ASN A 477 -23.98 25.21 12.93
N SER A 478 -23.43 24.74 11.81
CA SER A 478 -24.09 23.72 11.00
C SER A 478 -23.81 22.33 11.58
N MET A 479 -24.85 21.49 11.63
CA MET A 479 -24.79 20.10 12.11
C MET A 479 -23.64 19.31 11.45
N MET A 480 -23.35 19.59 10.17
CA MET A 480 -22.26 19.00 9.40
C MET A 480 -20.85 19.34 9.96
N GLN A 481 -20.65 20.55 10.48
CA GLN A 481 -19.35 20.97 11.04
C GLN A 481 -19.10 20.33 12.41
N GLN A 482 -20.14 20.23 13.24
CA GLN A 482 -20.06 19.52 14.53
C GLN A 482 -19.74 18.04 14.32
N GLN A 483 -20.40 17.39 13.34
CA GLN A 483 -20.07 16.02 12.95
C GLN A 483 -18.61 15.87 12.49
N MET A 484 -18.10 16.81 11.68
CA MET A 484 -16.70 16.79 11.24
C MET A 484 -15.72 16.92 12.41
N MET A 485 -16.00 17.79 13.38
CA MET A 485 -15.18 17.90 14.60
C MET A 485 -15.19 16.61 15.41
N ILE A 486 -16.36 15.98 15.60
CA ILE A 486 -16.47 14.69 16.30
C ILE A 486 -15.62 13.62 15.59
N ILE A 487 -15.75 13.49 14.26
CA ILE A 487 -14.97 12.53 13.47
C ILE A 487 -13.47 12.80 13.61
N GLN A 488 -13.04 14.06 13.55
CA GLN A 488 -11.62 14.41 13.69
C GLN A 488 -11.04 14.09 15.07
N TYR A 489 -11.81 14.27 16.14
CA TYR A 489 -11.36 13.90 17.50
C TYR A 489 -11.45 12.39 17.77
N LEU A 490 -12.33 11.67 17.06
CA LEU A 490 -12.43 10.22 17.12
C LEU A 490 -11.31 9.52 16.31
N MET A 491 -10.89 10.11 15.19
CA MET A 491 -9.86 9.56 14.29
C MET A 491 -8.58 9.10 15.01
N PRO A 492 -7.94 9.89 15.90
CA PRO A 492 -6.77 9.44 16.64
C PRO A 492 -6.99 8.16 17.45
N PHE A 493 -8.19 7.98 18.03
CA PHE A 493 -8.55 6.77 18.76
C PHE A 493 -8.78 5.59 17.81
N MET A 494 -9.43 5.81 16.67
CA MET A 494 -9.56 4.78 15.62
C MET A 494 -8.20 4.33 15.07
N LEU A 495 -7.32 5.30 14.81
CA LEU A 495 -5.95 5.04 14.36
C LEU A 495 -5.17 4.25 15.42
N LEU A 496 -5.36 4.54 16.71
CA LEU A 496 -4.75 3.76 17.79
C LEU A 496 -5.16 2.28 17.71
N VAL A 497 -6.43 1.99 17.48
CA VAL A 497 -6.93 0.60 17.36
C VAL A 497 -6.36 -0.09 16.12
N TRP A 498 -6.42 0.56 14.97
CA TRP A 498 -5.99 -0.05 13.71
C TRP A 498 -4.47 -0.21 13.62
N PHE A 499 -3.69 0.79 14.01
CA PHE A 499 -2.23 0.78 13.85
C PHE A 499 -1.49 0.04 14.97
N ASN A 500 -2.19 -0.47 16.00
CA ASN A 500 -1.54 -1.20 17.09
C ASN A 500 -0.82 -2.46 16.58
N ASN A 501 -1.37 -3.10 15.55
CA ASN A 501 -0.78 -4.30 14.92
C ASN A 501 0.09 -3.99 13.68
N TYR A 502 0.26 -2.72 13.30
CA TYR A 502 1.03 -2.29 12.12
C TYR A 502 2.52 -2.06 12.43
N SER A 503 3.31 -1.84 11.37
CA SER A 503 4.74 -1.47 11.48
C SER A 503 4.93 -0.27 12.42
N SER A 504 5.84 -0.44 13.38
CA SER A 504 6.20 0.56 14.36
C SER A 504 6.97 1.73 13.72
N GLY A 505 7.75 1.48 12.68
CA GLY A 505 8.41 2.50 11.85
C GLY A 505 7.42 3.45 11.18
N LEU A 506 6.28 2.93 10.70
CA LEU A 506 5.21 3.76 10.18
C LEU A 506 4.59 4.65 11.28
N SER A 507 4.22 4.08 12.42
CA SER A 507 3.68 4.84 13.56
C SER A 507 4.67 5.92 14.05
N TYR A 508 5.96 5.58 14.10
CA TYR A 508 7.03 6.50 14.46
C TYR A 508 7.17 7.65 13.46
N TYR A 509 7.11 7.36 12.16
CA TYR A 509 7.09 8.41 11.12
C TYR A 509 5.93 9.39 11.31
N TYR A 510 4.71 8.89 11.56
CA TYR A 510 3.56 9.77 11.81
C TYR A 510 3.74 10.62 13.07
N PHE A 511 4.24 10.02 14.16
CA PHE A 511 4.54 10.76 15.39
C PHE A 511 5.53 11.91 15.13
N ILE A 512 6.67 11.62 14.50
CA ILE A 512 7.68 12.65 14.18
C ILE A 512 7.12 13.68 13.21
N SER A 513 6.38 13.26 12.18
CA SER A 513 5.73 14.15 11.23
C SER A 513 4.76 15.12 11.91
N ASN A 514 3.98 14.67 12.89
CA ASN A 514 3.08 15.50 13.69
C ASN A 514 3.87 16.48 14.57
N VAL A 515 4.90 16.00 15.28
CA VAL A 515 5.76 16.84 16.15
C VAL A 515 6.46 17.93 15.33
N LEU A 516 7.04 17.59 14.18
CA LEU A 516 7.66 18.55 13.27
C LEU A 516 6.64 19.54 12.73
N THR A 517 5.43 19.09 12.37
CA THR A 517 4.36 19.99 11.91
C THR A 517 3.97 20.97 13.00
N PHE A 518 3.81 20.50 14.23
CA PHE A 518 3.53 21.34 15.39
C PHE A 518 4.65 22.36 15.63
N GLY A 519 5.92 21.92 15.58
CA GLY A 519 7.07 22.81 15.69
C GLY A 519 7.09 23.88 14.60
N GLN A 520 6.86 23.50 13.34
CA GLN A 520 6.75 24.43 12.21
C GLN A 520 5.61 25.44 12.42
N GLN A 521 4.43 24.96 12.84
CA GLN A 521 3.28 25.81 13.12
C GLN A 521 3.54 26.82 14.23
N TRP A 522 4.16 26.37 15.32
CA TRP A 522 4.52 27.20 16.45
C TRP A 522 5.50 28.29 16.03
N VAL A 523 6.57 27.94 15.30
CA VAL A 523 7.55 28.90 14.76
C VAL A 523 6.87 29.93 13.86
N ILE A 524 5.99 29.50 12.95
CA ILE A 524 5.29 30.41 12.02
C ILE A 524 4.37 31.37 12.78
N LYS A 525 3.63 30.85 13.77
CA LYS A 525 2.73 31.65 14.59
C LYS A 525 3.48 32.70 15.41
N GLU A 526 4.53 32.29 16.12
CA GLU A 526 5.24 33.16 17.06
C GLU A 526 6.10 34.21 16.34
N PHE A 527 6.85 33.79 15.31
CA PHE A 527 7.86 34.67 14.70
C PHE A 527 7.39 35.38 13.43
N PHE A 528 6.36 34.88 12.73
CA PHE A 528 6.01 35.39 11.38
C PHE A 528 4.57 35.93 11.25
N LEU A 529 3.68 35.68 12.22
CA LEU A 529 2.28 36.09 12.14
C LEU A 529 1.97 37.21 13.14
N ASN A 530 1.88 38.44 12.64
CA ASN A 530 1.35 39.57 13.40
C ASN A 530 -0.13 39.81 13.04
N GLU A 531 -1.04 39.42 13.93
CA GLU A 531 -2.50 39.51 13.72
C GLU A 531 -2.99 40.96 13.48
N THR A 532 -2.39 41.94 14.16
CA THR A 532 -2.77 43.35 14.01
C THR A 532 -2.41 43.90 12.62
N ALA A 533 -1.21 43.57 12.15
CA ALA A 533 -0.77 43.92 10.79
C ALA A 533 -1.58 43.19 9.71
N ILE A 534 -2.05 41.97 9.99
CA ILE A 534 -2.93 41.22 9.10
C ILE A 534 -4.31 41.88 9.03
N ARG A 535 -4.89 42.30 10.16
CA ARG A 535 -6.19 42.99 10.21
C ARG A 535 -6.16 44.31 9.44
N ALA A 536 -5.14 45.15 9.66
CA ALA A 536 -4.97 46.41 8.94
C ALA A 536 -4.93 46.21 7.41
N LYS A 537 -4.23 45.17 6.93
CA LYS A 537 -4.19 44.84 5.49
C LYS A 537 -5.54 44.36 4.95
N ILE A 538 -6.31 43.62 5.75
CA ILE A 538 -7.66 43.19 5.37
C ILE A 538 -8.59 44.40 5.26
N ASP A 539 -8.54 45.32 6.21
CA ASP A 539 -9.38 46.52 6.22
C ASP A 539 -9.04 47.46 5.05
N GLU A 540 -7.75 47.59 4.71
CA GLU A 540 -7.30 48.29 3.49
C GLU A 540 -7.82 47.61 2.21
N THR A 541 -7.81 46.27 2.17
CA THR A 541 -8.31 45.50 1.02
C THR A 541 -9.82 45.66 0.85
N LYS A 542 -10.57 45.67 1.96
CA LYS A 542 -12.01 45.96 1.97
C LYS A 542 -12.29 47.38 1.50
N ALA A 543 -11.51 48.37 1.95
CA ALA A 543 -11.63 49.76 1.54
C ALA A 543 -11.36 49.98 0.04
N LYS A 544 -10.49 49.16 -0.56
CA LYS A 544 -10.18 49.17 -2.00
C LYS A 544 -11.20 48.40 -2.86
N GLY A 545 -12.32 47.94 -2.30
CA GLY A 545 -13.38 47.24 -3.04
C GLY A 545 -13.17 45.72 -3.19
N GLY A 546 -12.22 45.15 -2.45
CA GLY A 546 -11.93 43.71 -2.45
C GLY A 546 -11.06 43.24 -3.63
N SER A 547 -10.51 42.02 -3.51
CA SER A 547 -9.74 41.38 -4.59
C SER A 547 -10.47 40.12 -5.07
N GLN A 548 -11.12 40.18 -6.24
CA GLN A 548 -11.74 38.99 -6.81
C GLN A 548 -10.70 38.10 -7.48
N SER A 549 -10.42 36.93 -6.89
CA SER A 549 -9.69 35.87 -7.61
C SER A 549 -10.62 35.21 -8.64
N ARG A 550 -10.08 34.78 -9.78
CA ARG A 550 -10.84 34.05 -10.82
C ARG A 550 -11.59 32.83 -10.26
N PHE A 551 -10.99 32.15 -9.28
CA PHE A 551 -11.60 31.02 -8.60
C PHE A 551 -12.83 31.43 -7.75
N ALA A 552 -12.71 32.53 -7.00
CA ALA A 552 -13.80 33.02 -6.17
C ALA A 552 -15.04 33.39 -7.00
N LYS A 553 -14.83 34.00 -8.18
CA LYS A 553 -15.91 34.31 -9.14
C LYS A 553 -16.61 33.05 -9.67
N LYS A 554 -15.83 32.02 -10.05
CA LYS A 554 -16.35 30.75 -10.53
C LYS A 554 -17.15 29.99 -9.46
N MET A 555 -16.74 30.10 -8.19
CA MET A 555 -17.46 29.49 -7.08
C MET A 555 -18.77 30.22 -6.76
N SER A 556 -18.81 31.56 -6.82
CA SER A 556 -20.08 32.30 -6.70
C SER A 556 -21.05 31.98 -7.84
N GLU A 557 -20.56 31.89 -9.08
CA GLU A 557 -21.37 31.46 -10.24
C GLU A 557 -21.95 30.05 -10.03
N MET A 558 -21.15 29.11 -9.51
CA MET A 558 -21.60 27.75 -9.23
C MET A 558 -22.69 27.68 -8.15
N LEU A 559 -22.57 28.50 -7.09
CA LEU A 559 -23.58 28.60 -6.03
C LEU A 559 -24.89 29.22 -6.53
N GLU A 560 -24.81 30.21 -7.42
CA GLU A 560 -25.98 30.79 -8.08
C GLU A 560 -26.69 29.77 -8.98
N VAL A 561 -25.94 28.98 -9.75
CA VAL A 561 -26.48 27.88 -10.57
C VAL A 561 -27.18 26.82 -9.70
N GLN A 562 -26.62 26.46 -8.54
CA GLN A 562 -27.28 25.55 -7.59
C GLN A 562 -28.60 26.12 -7.05
N LYS A 563 -28.65 27.42 -6.75
CA LYS A 563 -29.88 28.11 -6.34
C LYS A 563 -30.95 28.09 -7.42
N GLU A 564 -30.58 28.38 -8.66
CA GLU A 564 -31.51 28.33 -9.79
C GLU A 564 -32.05 26.92 -10.02
N ALA A 565 -31.20 25.89 -9.89
CA ALA A 565 -31.60 24.50 -9.98
C ALA A 565 -32.56 24.08 -8.84
N GLY A 566 -32.29 24.52 -7.60
CA GLY A 566 -33.16 24.29 -6.44
C GLY A 566 -34.52 24.98 -6.58
N ASN A 567 -34.54 26.25 -6.97
CA ASN A 567 -35.78 27.02 -7.21
C ASN A 567 -36.61 26.44 -8.37
N ARG A 568 -35.97 25.90 -9.41
CA ARG A 568 -36.65 25.19 -10.50
C ARG A 568 -37.27 23.87 -10.04
N LYS A 569 -36.64 23.13 -9.12
CA LYS A 569 -37.23 21.91 -8.52
C LYS A 569 -38.40 22.26 -7.60
N ALA A 570 -38.28 23.28 -6.76
CA ALA A 570 -39.37 23.74 -5.88
C ALA A 570 -40.59 24.26 -6.65
N ARG A 571 -40.39 24.85 -7.84
CA ARG A 571 -41.49 25.28 -8.74
C ARG A 571 -42.17 24.14 -9.50
N ARG A 572 -41.55 22.96 -9.64
CA ARG A 572 -42.12 21.79 -10.34
C ARG A 572 -42.84 20.81 -9.40
N GLY A 573 -42.70 20.97 -8.09
CA GLY A 573 -43.36 20.15 -7.07
C GLY A 573 -44.58 20.80 -6.40
N LYS A 574 -45.15 21.85 -7.01
CA LYS A 574 -46.34 22.56 -6.53
C LYS A 574 -47.49 22.39 -7.51
#